data_AF-A0A9X4IM98-F1
#
_entry.id   AF-A0A9X4IM98-F1
#
_cell.length_a   1.000
_cell.length_b   1.000
_cell.length_c   1.000
_cell.angle_alpha   90.00
_cell.angle_beta   90.00
_cell.angle_gamma   90.00
#
_symmetry.space_group_name_H-M   'P 1'
#
loop_
_entity.id
_entity.type
_entity.pdbx_description
1 polymer ?
#
loop_
_entity_poly.entity_id
_entity_poly.type
_entity_poly.pdbx_seq_one_letter_code
_entity_poly.pdbx_strand_id
1 'polypeptide(L)'
;MRRWLVMGLLLGAMASLGGCVNDAAIQAQLDAKDNQDCIDLGFTPGNEAYGNCRLKLKQIRAEESAGYDSSPRVGVGVGFGFGH
;
A
#
# COMPACT_ATOMS: atom_id res chain seq x y z
N MET A 1 -40.64 7.75 5.71
CA MET A 1 -39.66 8.29 4.73
C MET A 1 -38.61 9.20 5.39
N ARG A 2 -38.99 10.28 6.09
CA ARG A 2 -38.01 11.22 6.73
C ARG A 2 -37.15 10.60 7.85
N ARG A 3 -37.68 9.63 8.61
CA ARG A 3 -36.96 8.91 9.68
C ARG A 3 -35.87 7.96 9.15
N TRP A 4 -36.03 7.45 7.93
CA TRP A 4 -35.08 6.54 7.28
C TRP A 4 -33.88 7.32 6.71
N LEU A 5 -34.12 8.53 6.21
CA LEU A 5 -33.06 9.44 5.75
C LEU A 5 -32.12 9.84 6.90
N VAL A 6 -32.66 10.13 8.09
CA VAL A 6 -31.86 10.50 9.27
C VAL A 6 -31.04 9.31 9.77
N MET A 7 -31.59 8.10 9.70
CA MET A 7 -30.92 6.88 10.14
C MET A 7 -29.81 6.44 9.16
N GLY A 8 -30.01 6.65 7.85
CA GLY A 8 -28.96 6.47 6.84
C GLY A 8 -27.84 7.50 6.94
N LEU A 9 -28.17 8.75 7.28
CA LEU A 9 -27.18 9.82 7.49
C LEU A 9 -26.29 9.55 8.72
N LEU A 10 -26.87 9.01 9.80
CA LEU A 10 -26.12 8.64 11.01
C LEU A 10 -25.19 7.44 10.79
N LEU A 11 -25.59 6.44 9.99
CA LEU A 11 -24.72 5.30 9.66
C LEU A 11 -23.55 5.71 8.75
N GLY A 12 -23.73 6.71 7.88
CA GLY A 12 -22.66 7.19 6.99
C GLY A 12 -21.56 7.99 7.71
N ALA A 13 -21.90 8.69 8.80
CA ALA A 13 -20.95 9.55 9.50
C ALA A 13 -19.83 8.76 10.23
N MET A 14 -20.10 7.53 10.66
CA MET A 14 -19.17 6.71 11.45
C MET A 14 -18.02 6.09 10.61
N ALA A 15 -18.10 6.12 9.29
CA ALA A 15 -17.13 5.46 8.40
C ALA A 15 -15.91 6.33 8.02
N SER A 16 -15.79 7.53 8.59
CA SER A 16 -14.79 8.53 8.18
C SER A 16 -13.44 8.48 8.92
N LEU A 17 -13.23 7.50 9.82
CA LEU A 17 -12.02 7.39 10.66
C LEU A 17 -11.03 6.31 10.19
N GLY A 18 -10.91 6.09 8.87
CA GLY A 18 -9.81 5.33 8.27
C GLY A 18 -8.51 6.15 8.27
N GLY A 19 -7.97 6.46 9.44
CA GLY A 19 -6.73 7.22 9.61
C GLY A 19 -5.49 6.32 9.54
N CYS A 20 -4.58 6.67 8.63
CA CYS A 20 -3.17 6.28 8.52
C CYS A 20 -2.78 4.88 9.03
N VAL A 21 -2.72 3.91 8.12
CA VAL A 21 -1.75 2.82 8.30
C VAL A 21 -0.35 3.44 8.26
N ASN A 22 0.49 3.15 9.24
CA ASN A 22 1.80 3.78 9.37
C ASN A 22 2.76 3.15 8.37
N ASP A 23 2.76 3.59 7.11
CA ASP A 23 3.60 3.07 6.03
C ASP A 23 5.08 3.02 6.43
N ALA A 24 5.58 4.00 7.18
CA ALA A 24 6.96 4.03 7.66
C ALA A 24 7.30 2.83 8.59
N ALA A 25 6.37 2.42 9.45
CA ALA A 25 6.59 1.28 10.34
C ALA A 25 6.54 -0.05 9.56
N ILE A 26 5.65 -0.14 8.58
CA ILE A 26 5.56 -1.28 7.66
C ILE A 26 6.84 -1.38 6.82
N GLN A 27 7.30 -0.29 6.22
CA GLN A 27 8.52 -0.25 5.41
C GLN A 27 9.76 -0.64 6.23
N ALA A 28 9.89 -0.15 7.46
CA ALA A 28 11.00 -0.53 8.33
C ALA A 28 11.03 -2.04 8.62
N GLN A 29 9.86 -2.67 8.84
CA GLN A 29 9.79 -4.13 9.01
C GLN A 29 10.14 -4.88 7.72
N LEU A 30 9.63 -4.41 6.57
CA LEU A 30 9.92 -5.02 5.27
C LEU A 30 11.40 -4.92 4.92
N ASP A 31 12.05 -3.79 5.18
CA ASP A 31 13.49 -3.64 4.94
C ASP A 31 14.33 -4.56 5.84
N ALA A 32 13.90 -4.79 7.09
CA ALA A 32 14.56 -5.77 7.96
C ALA A 32 14.37 -7.20 7.46
N LYS A 33 13.17 -7.54 6.96
CA LYS A 33 12.83 -8.84 6.35
C LYS A 33 13.66 -9.08 5.09
N ASP A 34 13.64 -8.13 4.16
CA ASP A 34 14.36 -8.19 2.89
C ASP A 34 15.88 -8.32 3.13
N ASN A 35 16.41 -7.66 4.17
CA ASN A 35 17.81 -7.83 4.58
C ASN A 35 18.12 -9.27 5.03
N GLN A 36 17.29 -9.86 5.89
CA GLN A 36 17.49 -11.23 6.36
C GLN A 36 17.36 -12.24 5.22
N ASP A 37 16.36 -12.07 4.34
CA ASP A 37 16.15 -12.95 3.19
C ASP A 37 17.36 -12.91 2.23
N CYS A 38 17.92 -11.72 1.97
CA CYS A 38 19.10 -11.61 1.14
C CYS A 38 20.35 -12.21 1.81
N ILE A 39 20.51 -12.11 3.14
CA ILE A 39 21.62 -12.75 3.86
C ILE A 39 21.49 -14.29 3.78
N ASP A 40 20.29 -14.83 3.99
CA ASP A 40 20.01 -16.28 3.93
C ASP A 40 20.28 -16.86 2.54
N LEU A 41 19.96 -16.10 1.50
CA LEU A 41 20.29 -16.43 0.11
C LEU A 41 21.79 -16.33 -0.21
N GLY A 42 22.63 -15.91 0.74
CA GLY A 42 24.09 -15.84 0.61
C GLY A 42 24.61 -14.51 0.05
N PHE A 43 23.77 -13.46 -0.04
CA PHE A 43 24.22 -12.15 -0.48
C PHE A 43 24.90 -11.37 0.65
N THR A 44 26.10 -10.85 0.36
CA THR A 44 26.84 -10.02 1.32
C THR A 44 26.36 -8.57 1.31
N PRO A 45 26.06 -7.96 2.48
CA PRO A 45 25.65 -6.56 2.55
C PRO A 45 26.74 -5.62 2.00
N GLY A 46 26.31 -4.56 1.33
CA GLY A 46 27.22 -3.54 0.77
C GLY A 46 27.77 -3.83 -0.62
N ASN A 47 27.35 -4.93 -1.25
CA ASN A 47 27.65 -5.19 -2.66
C ASN A 47 26.43 -4.94 -3.57
N GLU A 48 26.68 -4.82 -4.88
CA GLU A 48 25.64 -4.53 -5.87
C GLU A 48 24.61 -5.67 -5.99
N ALA A 49 25.04 -6.92 -5.80
CA ALA A 49 24.16 -8.09 -5.83
C ALA A 49 23.14 -8.09 -4.68
N TYR A 50 23.54 -7.65 -3.48
CA TYR A 50 22.68 -7.47 -2.32
C TYR A 50 21.68 -6.33 -2.54
N GLY A 51 22.13 -5.23 -3.16
CA GLY A 51 21.23 -4.16 -3.61
C GLY A 51 20.17 -4.69 -4.57
N ASN A 52 20.59 -5.49 -5.56
CA ASN A 52 19.69 -6.09 -6.54
C ASN A 52 18.72 -7.11 -5.93
N CYS A 53 19.17 -7.90 -4.94
CA CYS A 53 18.31 -8.82 -4.20
C CYS A 53 17.16 -8.06 -3.50
N ARG A 54 17.48 -7.00 -2.76
CA ARG A 54 16.48 -6.16 -2.08
C ARG A 54 15.53 -5.47 -3.07
N LEU A 55 16.05 -4.99 -4.20
CA LEU A 55 15.23 -4.38 -5.25
C LEU A 55 14.26 -5.38 -5.88
N LYS A 56 14.69 -6.62 -6.16
CA LYS A 56 13.81 -7.69 -6.66
C LYS A 56 12.69 -8.02 -5.68
N LEU A 57 13.00 -8.12 -4.38
CA LEU A 57 11.98 -8.37 -3.35
C LEU A 57 10.96 -7.23 -3.26
N LYS A 58 11.41 -5.97 -3.34
CA LYS A 58 10.52 -4.80 -3.40
C LYS A 58 9.65 -4.81 -4.67
N GLN A 59 10.22 -5.20 -5.82
CA GLN A 59 9.48 -5.32 -7.08
C GLN A 59 8.36 -6.37 -6.99
N ILE A 60 8.68 -7.57 -6.52
CA ILE A 60 7.69 -8.66 -6.37
C ILE A 60 6.52 -8.21 -5.51
N ARG A 61 6.78 -7.46 -4.43
CA ARG A 61 5.74 -6.93 -3.55
C ARG A 61 4.87 -5.88 -4.25
N ALA A 62 5.46 -5.01 -5.06
CA ALA A 62 4.70 -4.04 -5.86
C ALA A 62 3.83 -4.74 -6.92
N GLU A 63 4.34 -5.81 -7.54
CA GLU A 63 3.62 -6.64 -8.51
C GLU A 63 2.50 -7.46 -7.85
N GLU A 64 2.73 -8.01 -6.65
CA GLU A 64 1.72 -8.74 -5.87
C GLU A 64 0.60 -7.79 -5.42
N SER A 65 0.95 -6.57 -4.99
CA SER A 65 -0.02 -5.52 -4.67
C SER A 65 -0.86 -5.17 -5.89
N ALA A 66 -0.23 -5.02 -7.07
CA ALA A 66 -0.92 -4.71 -8.31
C ALA A 66 -1.76 -5.90 -8.86
N GLY A 67 -1.33 -7.14 -8.61
CA GLY A 67 -2.00 -8.35 -9.06
C GLY A 67 -3.18 -8.76 -8.18
N TYR A 68 -3.10 -8.52 -6.88
CA TYR A 68 -4.18 -8.78 -5.91
C TYR A 68 -5.34 -7.78 -6.07
N ASP A 69 -5.07 -6.59 -6.60
CA ASP A 69 -6.05 -5.56 -6.98
C ASP A 69 -6.72 -5.81 -8.36
N SER A 70 -6.89 -7.06 -8.77
CA SER A 70 -7.80 -7.42 -9.88
C SER A 70 -9.28 -7.34 -9.45
N SER A 71 -9.68 -6.22 -8.86
CA SER A 71 -11.07 -5.76 -8.80
C SER A 71 -11.08 -4.25 -9.04
N PRO A 72 -11.62 -3.76 -10.18
CA PRO A 72 -11.45 -2.38 -10.59
C PRO A 72 -12.41 -1.46 -9.83
N ARG A 73 -12.03 -1.04 -8.62
CA ARG A 73 -12.69 0.07 -7.90
C ARG A 73 -11.71 0.87 -7.03
N VAL A 74 -10.51 1.14 -7.52
CA VAL A 74 -9.69 2.25 -6.98
C VAL A 74 -10.05 3.53 -7.73
N GLY A 75 -11.03 4.25 -7.19
CA GLY A 75 -11.35 5.61 -7.61
C GLY A 75 -10.23 6.55 -7.21
N VAL A 76 -9.23 6.70 -8.08
CA VAL A 76 -8.30 7.83 -7.99
C VAL A 76 -9.04 9.06 -8.51
N GLY A 77 -9.63 9.82 -7.59
CA GLY A 77 -10.13 11.15 -7.87
C GLY A 77 -8.98 12.10 -8.18
N VAL A 78 -8.46 12.04 -9.39
CA VAL A 78 -7.56 13.07 -9.93
C VAL A 78 -8.44 14.20 -10.43
N GLY A 79 -8.80 15.10 -9.52
CA GLY A 79 -9.29 16.42 -9.88
C GLY A 79 -8.15 17.25 -10.44
N PHE A 80 -8.08 17.36 -11.76
CA PHE A 80 -7.47 18.50 -12.43
C PHE A 80 -8.42 18.99 -13.52
N GLY A 81 -9.16 20.05 -13.20
CA GLY A 81 -9.82 20.87 -14.21
C GLY A 81 -8.86 21.92 -14.74
N PHE A 82 -8.82 22.07 -16.07
CA PHE A 82 -8.45 23.22 -16.91
C PHE A 82 -8.82 22.72 -18.34
N GLY A 83 -9.77 23.24 -19.10
CA GLY A 83 -10.01 24.62 -19.51
C GLY A 83 -9.67 24.76 -21.00
N HIS A 84 -10.64 24.49 -21.90
CA HIS A 84 -10.81 25.15 -23.20
C HIS A 84 -12.20 24.85 -23.78
#